data_AF-A0A845JW93-F1
#
_entry.id   AF-A0A845JW93-F1
#
_cell.length_a   1.000
_cell.length_b   1.000
_cell.length_c   1.000
_cell.angle_alpha   90.00
_cell.angle_beta   90.00
_cell.angle_gamma   90.00
#
_symmetry.space_group_name_H-M   'P 1'
#
loop_
_entity.id
_entity.type
_entity.pdbx_description
1 polymer ?
#
loop_
_entity_poly.entity_id
_entity_poly.type
_entity_poly.pdbx_seq_one_letter_code
_entity_poly.pdbx_strand_id
1 'polypeptide(L)'
;MIINLGELQLPHLAKAEVSSDELKIKKMAMMLAIVSKEYELAVKDGQVINDVEYEESQAFLEMVREKFSSISSQFKNPVDAEKIKNQLAELKSGIQQKLEVKKMQIFSSSIQNSILDEFGI
;
A
#
# COMPACT_ATOMS: atom_id res chain seq x y z
N MET A 1 46.38 -11.28 29.87
CA MET A 1 46.15 -12.61 29.26
C MET A 1 45.21 -13.33 30.22
N ILE A 2 43.94 -13.64 29.96
CA ILE A 2 43.16 -13.83 28.73
C ILE A 2 41.72 -13.34 29.00
N ILE A 3 41.09 -12.73 28.00
CA ILE A 3 39.68 -12.36 27.96
C ILE A 3 38.86 -13.64 27.74
N ASN A 4 37.80 -13.89 28.51
CA ASN A 4 36.82 -14.91 28.16
C ASN A 4 35.43 -14.26 27.98
N LEU A 5 35.16 -13.85 26.74
CA LEU A 5 33.86 -13.40 26.26
C LEU A 5 33.10 -14.65 25.79
N GLY A 6 32.46 -15.33 26.73
CA GLY A 6 31.61 -16.49 26.47
C GLY A 6 30.17 -16.07 26.19
N GLU A 7 29.82 -16.08 24.91
CA GLU A 7 28.49 -16.38 24.35
C GLU A 7 27.35 -15.38 24.60
N LEU A 8 27.32 -14.42 23.67
CA LEU A 8 26.14 -13.68 23.26
C LEU A 8 25.16 -14.64 22.54
N GLN A 9 24.04 -15.00 23.16
CA GLN A 9 22.87 -15.51 22.44
C GLN A 9 21.62 -14.82 22.96
N LEU A 10 21.16 -13.82 22.20
CA LEU A 10 19.82 -13.24 22.29
C LEU A 10 18.94 -13.95 21.26
N PRO A 11 18.14 -14.97 21.62
CA PRO A 11 17.11 -15.49 20.73
C PRO A 11 15.87 -14.60 20.85
N HIS A 12 15.92 -13.37 20.35
CA HIS A 12 14.71 -12.53 20.37
C HIS A 12 14.52 -11.52 19.24
N LEU A 13 15.36 -11.52 18.20
CA LEU A 13 15.19 -10.58 17.08
C LEU A 13 14.27 -11.09 15.96
N ALA A 14 14.05 -12.40 15.82
CA ALA A 14 13.30 -12.93 14.67
C ALA A 14 11.76 -12.82 14.77
N LYS A 15 11.19 -12.54 15.95
CA LYS A 15 9.72 -12.59 16.17
C LYS A 15 9.03 -11.22 16.18
N ALA A 16 9.79 -10.13 16.25
CA ALA A 16 9.23 -8.77 16.29
C ALA A 16 8.99 -8.18 14.89
N GLU A 17 9.89 -8.41 13.93
CA GLU A 17 9.82 -7.81 12.58
C GLU A 17 8.63 -8.33 11.74
N VAL A 18 8.32 -9.63 11.82
CA VAL A 18 7.20 -10.23 11.06
C VAL A 18 5.85 -9.60 11.44
N SER A 19 5.68 -9.14 12.68
CA SER A 19 4.45 -8.48 13.13
C SER A 19 4.31 -7.02 12.67
N SER A 20 5.44 -6.36 12.35
CA SER A 20 5.50 -4.96 11.92
C SER A 20 5.09 -4.83 10.45
N ASP A 21 5.67 -5.66 9.58
CA ASP A 21 5.53 -5.49 8.15
C ASP A 21 4.20 -6.04 7.64
N GLU A 22 3.70 -7.16 8.22
CA GLU A 22 2.34 -7.63 8.01
C GLU A 22 1.29 -6.56 8.38
N LEU A 23 1.48 -5.86 9.50
CA LEU A 23 0.59 -4.78 9.91
C LEU A 23 0.64 -3.60 8.95
N LYS A 24 1.82 -3.24 8.43
CA LYS A 24 1.98 -2.19 7.41
C LYS A 24 1.23 -2.58 6.13
N ILE A 25 1.38 -3.83 5.68
CA ILE A 25 0.71 -4.37 4.50
C ILE A 25 -0.81 -4.31 4.66
N LYS A 26 -1.35 -4.82 5.77
CA LYS A 26 -2.79 -4.77 6.06
C LYS A 26 -3.33 -3.34 6.11
N LYS A 27 -2.55 -2.40 6.67
CA LYS A 27 -2.91 -0.97 6.66
C LYS A 27 -2.95 -0.39 5.24
N MET A 28 -2.00 -0.74 4.37
CA MET A 28 -2.04 -0.29 2.98
C MET A 28 -3.24 -0.86 2.23
N ALA A 29 -3.54 -2.16 2.41
CA ALA A 29 -4.74 -2.78 1.85
C ALA A 29 -6.02 -2.07 2.30
N MET A 30 -6.13 -1.75 3.59
CA MET A 30 -7.25 -0.98 4.14
C MET A 30 -7.32 0.44 3.55
N MET A 31 -6.18 1.14 3.44
CA MET A 31 -6.13 2.47 2.85
C MET A 31 -6.54 2.46 1.37
N LEU A 32 -6.18 1.43 0.60
CA LEU A 32 -6.64 1.28 -0.79
C LEU A 32 -8.16 1.10 -0.89
N ALA A 33 -8.76 0.34 0.03
CA ALA A 33 -10.21 0.25 0.13
C ALA A 33 -10.85 1.63 0.43
N ILE A 34 -10.23 2.43 1.30
CA ILE A 34 -10.66 3.80 1.60
C ILE A 34 -10.52 4.71 0.38
N VAL A 35 -9.38 4.70 -0.34
CA VAL A 35 -9.18 5.46 -1.59
C VAL A 35 -10.35 5.23 -2.55
N SER A 36 -10.73 3.96 -2.73
CA SER A 36 -11.84 3.61 -3.61
C SER A 36 -13.19 4.10 -3.09
N LYS A 37 -13.39 4.10 -1.76
CA LYS A 37 -14.64 4.53 -1.16
C LYS A 37 -14.81 6.04 -1.23
N GLU A 38 -13.79 6.79 -0.88
CA GLU A 38 -13.82 8.26 -0.97
C GLU A 38 -13.99 8.72 -2.41
N TYR A 39 -13.30 8.07 -3.35
CA TYR A 39 -13.47 8.38 -4.78
C TYR A 39 -14.91 8.13 -5.29
N GLU A 40 -15.56 7.06 -4.83
CA GLU A 40 -16.97 6.78 -5.15
C GLU A 40 -17.92 7.86 -4.64
N LEU A 41 -17.66 8.40 -3.44
CA LEU A 41 -18.46 9.48 -2.85
C LEU A 41 -18.19 10.83 -3.52
N ALA A 42 -16.96 11.02 -4.00
CA ALA A 42 -16.49 12.26 -4.57
C ALA A 42 -16.87 12.46 -6.04
N VAL A 43 -16.90 11.39 -6.84
CA VAL A 43 -17.01 11.48 -8.30
C VAL A 43 -18.28 10.82 -8.82
N LYS A 44 -19.04 11.57 -9.61
CA LYS A 44 -20.21 11.09 -10.34
C LYS A 44 -20.16 11.56 -11.78
N ASP A 45 -20.33 10.64 -12.72
CA ASP A 45 -20.34 10.92 -14.16
C ASP A 45 -19.12 11.73 -14.66
N GLY A 46 -17.94 11.43 -14.09
CA GLY A 46 -16.67 12.09 -14.42
C GLY A 46 -16.50 13.50 -13.82
N GLN A 47 -17.42 13.94 -12.97
CA GLN A 47 -17.38 15.23 -12.28
C GLN A 47 -17.15 15.03 -10.79
N VAL A 48 -16.37 15.92 -10.19
CA VAL A 48 -16.23 15.99 -8.73
C VAL A 48 -17.48 16.67 -8.20
N ILE A 49 -18.28 15.92 -7.43
CA ILE A 49 -19.49 16.38 -6.76
C ILE A 49 -19.27 16.65 -5.27
N ASN A 50 -18.15 16.17 -4.74
CA ASN A 50 -17.71 16.46 -3.38
C ASN A 50 -16.19 16.59 -3.31
N ASP A 51 -15.74 17.82 -3.05
CA ASP A 51 -14.32 18.18 -3.07
C ASP A 51 -13.55 17.57 -1.90
N VAL A 52 -14.17 17.46 -0.72
CA VAL A 52 -13.51 16.94 0.50
C VAL A 52 -13.13 15.48 0.30
N GLU A 53 -14.08 14.65 -0.10
CA GLU A 53 -13.86 13.22 -0.37
C GLU A 53 -12.90 13.03 -1.56
N TYR A 54 -12.91 13.96 -2.53
CA TYR A 54 -11.93 13.92 -3.63
C TYR A 54 -10.51 14.14 -3.12
N GLU A 55 -10.31 15.12 -2.24
CA GLU A 55 -9.03 15.38 -1.59
C GLU A 55 -8.61 14.22 -0.68
N GLU A 56 -9.52 13.65 0.11
CA GLU A 56 -9.25 12.51 0.98
C GLU A 56 -8.83 11.27 0.17
N SER A 57 -9.49 10.98 -0.95
CA SER A 57 -9.11 9.87 -1.84
C SER A 57 -7.66 10.00 -2.32
N GLN A 58 -7.21 11.21 -2.62
CA GLN A 58 -5.84 11.49 -3.06
C GLN A 58 -4.85 11.41 -1.89
N ALA A 59 -5.22 11.95 -0.72
CA ALA A 59 -4.38 11.91 0.48
C ALA A 59 -4.11 10.46 0.94
N PHE A 60 -5.14 9.61 0.96
CA PHE A 60 -4.97 8.19 1.27
C PHE A 60 -4.09 7.48 0.26
N LEU A 61 -4.20 7.81 -1.03
CA LEU A 61 -3.34 7.22 -2.05
C LEU A 61 -1.86 7.61 -1.87
N GLU A 62 -1.57 8.87 -1.53
CA GLU A 62 -0.19 9.29 -1.25
C GLU A 62 0.36 8.59 0.00
N MET A 63 -0.45 8.43 1.06
CA MET A 63 -0.06 7.65 2.23
C MET A 63 0.27 6.19 1.89
N VAL A 64 -0.48 5.55 0.97
CA VAL A 64 -0.15 4.19 0.49
C VAL A 64 1.17 4.19 -0.27
N ARG A 65 1.41 5.17 -1.15
CA ARG A 65 2.64 5.27 -1.93
C ARG A 65 3.87 5.46 -1.04
N GLU A 66 3.78 6.30 -0.03
CA GLU A 66 4.85 6.51 0.97
C GLU A 66 5.15 5.23 1.74
N LYS A 67 4.12 4.55 2.24
CA LYS A 67 4.29 3.27 2.97
C LYS A 67 4.89 2.20 2.07
N PHE A 68 4.40 2.09 0.84
CA PHE A 68 4.91 1.14 -0.13
C PHE A 68 6.40 1.39 -0.40
N SER A 69 6.80 2.65 -0.66
CA SER A 69 8.21 3.00 -0.87
C SER A 69 9.09 2.68 0.33
N SER A 70 8.56 2.68 1.55
CA SER A 70 9.33 2.34 2.76
C SER A 70 9.61 0.84 2.93
N ILE A 71 8.84 -0.02 2.25
CA ILE A 71 8.96 -1.48 2.36
C ILE A 71 9.30 -2.16 1.03
N SER A 72 9.27 -1.46 -0.10
CA SER A 72 9.43 -2.05 -1.43
C SER A 72 10.80 -2.71 -1.65
N SER A 73 11.82 -2.30 -0.91
CA SER A 73 13.15 -2.94 -0.93
C SER A 73 13.19 -4.31 -0.23
N GLN A 74 12.16 -4.64 0.57
CA GLN A 74 12.02 -5.90 1.28
C GLN A 74 11.29 -6.97 0.45
N PHE A 75 10.75 -6.60 -0.72
CA PHE A 75 10.05 -7.51 -1.62
C PHE A 75 11.02 -8.59 -2.12
N LYS A 76 10.53 -9.84 -2.21
CA LYS A 76 11.37 -10.95 -2.68
C LYS A 76 11.68 -10.80 -4.15
N ASN A 77 10.71 -10.30 -4.91
CA ASN A 77 10.86 -10.06 -6.33
C ASN A 77 10.82 -8.55 -6.65
N PRO A 78 11.94 -7.95 -7.10
CA PRO A 78 11.96 -6.54 -7.47
C PRO A 78 11.06 -6.21 -8.67
N VAL A 79 10.74 -7.20 -9.53
CA VAL A 79 9.80 -7.03 -10.65
C VAL A 79 8.38 -6.80 -10.13
N ASP A 80 7.98 -7.52 -9.08
CA ASP A 80 6.64 -7.37 -8.49
C ASP A 80 6.53 -6.04 -7.73
N ALA A 81 7.60 -5.61 -7.07
CA ALA A 81 7.68 -4.28 -6.47
C ALA A 81 7.50 -3.15 -7.50
N GLU A 82 8.20 -3.23 -8.65
CA GLU A 82 8.05 -2.22 -9.71
C GLU A 82 6.67 -2.27 -10.36
N LYS A 83 6.08 -3.47 -10.51
CA LYS A 83 4.70 -3.63 -10.99
C LYS A 83 3.70 -2.91 -10.09
N ILE A 84 3.74 -3.12 -8.78
CA ILE A 84 2.82 -2.47 -7.83
C ILE A 84 3.02 -0.95 -7.83
N LYS A 85 4.27 -0.49 -7.86
CA LYS A 85 4.59 0.94 -7.98
C LYS A 85 3.96 1.58 -9.23
N ASN A 86 4.03 0.89 -10.37
CA ASN A 86 3.40 1.34 -11.61
C ASN A 86 1.87 1.36 -11.48
N GLN A 87 1.27 0.32 -10.91
CA GLN A 87 -0.17 0.28 -10.66
C GLN A 87 -0.63 1.42 -9.73
N LEU A 88 0.13 1.77 -8.69
CA LEU A 88 -0.16 2.92 -7.82
C LEU A 88 -0.05 4.27 -8.56
N ALA A 89 0.85 4.38 -9.54
CA ALA A 89 0.95 5.57 -10.39
C ALA A 89 -0.22 5.68 -11.39
N GLU A 90 -0.63 4.55 -11.95
CA GLU A 90 -1.78 4.46 -12.83
C GLU A 90 -3.09 4.74 -12.07
N LEU A 91 -3.26 4.25 -10.84
CA LEU A 91 -4.40 4.56 -9.96
C LEU A 91 -4.49 6.08 -9.73
N LYS A 92 -3.36 6.72 -9.42
CA LYS A 92 -3.30 8.19 -9.27
C LYS A 92 -3.74 8.91 -10.53
N SER A 93 -3.21 8.49 -11.68
CA SER A 93 -3.58 9.05 -12.98
C SER A 93 -5.08 8.87 -13.27
N GLY A 94 -5.63 7.71 -12.94
CA GLY A 94 -7.06 7.42 -13.10
C GLY A 94 -7.97 8.33 -12.25
N ILE A 95 -7.59 8.60 -11.00
CA ILE A 95 -8.29 9.55 -10.12
C ILE A 95 -8.24 10.98 -10.68
N GLN A 96 -7.08 11.40 -11.19
CA GLN A 96 -6.90 12.74 -11.77
C GLN A 96 -7.72 12.94 -13.05
N GLN A 97 -7.76 11.90 -13.89
CA GLN A 97 -8.55 11.83 -15.12
C GLN A 97 -10.05 11.60 -14.87
N LYS A 98 -10.45 11.40 -13.61
CA LYS A 98 -11.85 11.20 -13.18
C LYS A 98 -12.50 10.01 -13.90
N LEU A 99 -11.74 8.91 -14.03
CA LEU A 99 -12.24 7.69 -14.66
C LEU A 99 -13.45 7.12 -13.90
N GLU A 100 -14.23 6.28 -14.59
CA GLU A 100 -15.44 5.68 -14.02
C GLU A 100 -15.18 4.99 -12.68
N VAL A 101 -16.05 5.23 -11.69
CA VAL A 101 -15.92 4.70 -10.32
C VAL A 101 -15.68 3.19 -10.29
N LYS A 102 -16.41 2.42 -11.10
CA LYS A 102 -16.22 0.96 -11.19
C LYS A 102 -14.82 0.56 -11.63
N LYS A 103 -14.21 1.30 -12.56
CA LYS A 103 -12.83 1.06 -12.99
C LYS A 103 -11.86 1.31 -11.85
N MET A 104 -12.10 2.37 -11.07
CA MET A 104 -11.25 2.69 -9.92
C MET A 104 -11.39 1.67 -8.78
N GLN A 105 -12.59 1.16 -8.54
CA GLN A 105 -12.84 0.07 -7.59
C GLN A 105 -12.08 -1.21 -7.96
N ILE A 106 -12.18 -1.63 -9.23
CA ILE A 106 -11.46 -2.81 -9.75
C ILE A 106 -9.95 -2.59 -9.61
N PHE A 107 -9.48 -1.40 -9.94
CA PHE A 107 -8.05 -1.11 -9.91
C PHE A 107 -7.49 -1.14 -8.49
N SER A 108 -8.15 -0.43 -7.56
CA SER A 108 -7.74 -0.43 -6.15
C SER A 108 -7.73 -1.85 -5.56
N SER A 109 -8.75 -2.66 -5.86
CA SER A 109 -8.83 -4.06 -5.41
C SER A 109 -7.71 -4.92 -6.01
N SER A 110 -7.35 -4.70 -7.28
CA SER A 110 -6.25 -5.41 -7.93
C SER A 110 -4.90 -5.13 -7.26
N ILE A 111 -4.66 -3.87 -6.88
CA ILE A 111 -3.45 -3.47 -6.15
C ILE A 111 -3.46 -4.08 -4.75
N GLN A 112 -4.60 -4.03 -4.05
CA GLN A 112 -4.77 -4.65 -2.73
C GLN A 112 -4.40 -6.13 -2.77
N ASN A 113 -4.96 -6.90 -3.71
CA ASN A 113 -4.65 -8.32 -3.85
C ASN A 113 -3.18 -8.55 -4.19
N SER A 114 -2.61 -7.77 -5.12
CA SER A 114 -1.19 -7.89 -5.50
C SER A 114 -0.24 -7.66 -4.31
N ILE A 115 -0.56 -6.69 -3.44
CA ILE A 115 0.23 -6.41 -2.24
C ILE A 115 0.08 -7.53 -1.20
N LEU A 116 -1.10 -8.10 -1.03
CA LEU A 116 -1.34 -9.19 -0.07
C LEU A 116 -0.65 -10.48 -0.52
N ASP A 117 -0.78 -10.83 -1.81
CA ASP A 117 -0.23 -12.04 -2.41
C ASP A 117 1.31 -12.10 -2.28
N GLU A 118 2.02 -10.99 -2.52
CA GLU A 118 3.48 -10.94 -2.41
C GLU A 118 3.98 -11.27 -0.99
N PHE A 119 3.20 -10.92 0.02
CA PHE A 119 3.54 -11.16 1.43
C PHE A 119 2.91 -12.44 1.98
N GLY A 120 2.14 -13.18 1.16
CA GLY A 120 1.49 -14.42 1.54
C GLY A 120 0.43 -14.25 2.62
N ILE A 121 -0.32 -13.15 2.58
CA ILE A 121 -1.37 -12.78 3.55
C ILE A 121 -2.75 -12.99 2.95
#